data_AF-A0A6L3XQ70-F1
#
_entry.id   AF-A0A6L3XQ70-F1
#
_cell.length_a   1.000
_cell.length_b   1.000
_cell.length_c   1.000
_cell.angle_alpha   90.00
_cell.angle_beta   90.00
_cell.angle_gamma   90.00
#
_symmetry.space_group_name_H-M   'P 1'
#
loop_
_entity.id
_entity.type
_entity.pdbx_description
1 polymer ?
#
loop_
_entity_poly.entity_id
_entity_poly.type
_entity_poly.pdbx_seq_one_letter_code
_entity_poly.pdbx_strand_id
1 'polypeptide(L)' 'MSDDNSHSSDTTTTKKGFFSLILNQLFHGEPKNRDERLELIRDSGQNDLIDEDTREMLEGVMDIADQRVRDIMIP' A
#
# COMPACT_ATOMS: atom_id res chain seq x y z
N MET A 1 -19.75 18.34 37.10
CA MET A 1 -20.07 17.75 35.79
C MET A 1 -18.84 16.99 35.37
N SER A 2 -18.89 15.67 35.47
CA SER A 2 -17.82 14.76 35.07
C SER A 2 -18.30 14.09 33.81
N ASP A 3 -17.72 14.42 32.67
CA ASP A 3 -17.83 13.59 31.49
C ASP A 3 -16.40 13.26 31.05
N ASP A 4 -16.04 12.06 31.49
CA ASP A 4 -15.03 11.16 30.93
C ASP A 4 -15.16 11.14 29.40
N ASN A 5 -14.06 11.31 28.67
CA ASN A 5 -14.02 10.82 27.30
C ASN A 5 -12.69 10.12 27.03
N SER A 6 -12.87 8.83 26.81
CA SER A 6 -11.92 7.74 26.75
C SER A 6 -10.92 7.82 25.61
N HIS A 7 -9.74 7.30 25.90
CA HIS A 7 -8.70 6.85 24.97
C HIS A 7 -9.26 6.18 23.70
N SER A 8 -8.84 6.68 22.53
CA SER A 8 -8.73 5.83 21.34
C SER A 8 -7.26 5.72 20.94
N SER A 9 -6.81 4.48 20.92
CA SER A 9 -5.44 4.04 20.70
C SER A 9 -5.04 4.17 19.22
N ASP A 10 -4.37 5.27 18.87
CA ASP A 10 -3.61 5.37 17.62
C ASP A 10 -2.36 4.49 17.70
N THR A 11 -2.52 3.20 17.44
CA THR A 11 -1.43 2.20 17.33
C THR A 11 -0.99 1.97 15.88
N THR A 12 -1.33 2.89 14.98
CA THR A 12 -1.03 2.82 13.53
C THR A 12 0.41 3.15 13.16
N THR A 13 1.22 3.66 14.09
CA THR A 13 2.61 4.09 13.82
C THR A 13 3.63 2.95 13.84
N THR A 14 3.41 1.90 14.63
CA THR A 14 4.41 0.84 14.82
C THR A 14 4.52 -0.13 13.63
N LYS A 15 3.43 -0.34 12.89
CA LYS A 15 3.38 -1.35 11.81
C LYS A 15 4.29 -1.01 10.61
N LYS A 16 4.47 0.28 10.28
CA LYS A 16 5.29 0.73 9.14
C LYS A 16 6.75 0.29 9.24
N GLY A 17 7.31 0.23 10.46
CA GLY A 17 8.71 -0.16 10.68
C GLY A 17 8.98 -1.64 10.47
N PHE A 18 8.05 -2.51 10.88
CA PHE A 18 8.17 -3.96 10.69
C PHE A 18 7.96 -4.37 9.24
N PHE A 19 7.02 -3.74 8.54
CA PHE A 19 6.86 -3.95 7.11
C PHE A 19 8.09 -3.53 6.33
N SER A 20 8.65 -2.34 6.58
CA SER A 20 9.89 -1.90 5.92
C SER A 20 11.06 -2.85 6.16
N LEU A 21 11.14 -3.48 7.35
CA LEU A 21 12.19 -4.44 7.69
C LEU A 21 12.03 -5.77 6.94
N ILE A 22 10.82 -6.30 6.88
CA ILE A 22 10.51 -7.52 6.12
C ILE A 22 10.69 -7.25 4.62
N LEU A 23 10.24 -6.08 4.15
CA LEU A 23 10.45 -5.62 2.79
C LEU A 23 11.95 -5.65 2.48
N ASN A 24 12.77 -4.89 3.21
CA ASN A 24 14.22 -4.83 2.95
C ASN A 24 14.93 -6.20 3.04
N GLN A 25 14.43 -7.13 3.86
CA GLN A 25 15.01 -8.47 3.99
C GLN A 25 14.61 -9.41 2.83
N LEU A 26 13.41 -9.24 2.26
CA LEU A 26 12.92 -10.00 1.11
C LEU A 26 13.40 -9.41 -0.22
N PHE A 27 13.55 -8.07 -0.31
CA PHE A 27 14.05 -7.36 -1.50
C PHE A 27 15.57 -7.24 -1.46
N HIS A 28 16.26 -8.29 -1.90
CA HIS A 28 17.67 -8.19 -2.34
C HIS A 28 17.84 -7.37 -3.65
N GLY A 29 16.84 -6.57 -4.03
CA GLY A 29 16.85 -5.60 -5.12
C GLY A 29 15.48 -4.95 -5.25
N GLU A 30 15.44 -3.63 -5.42
CA GLU A 30 14.19 -2.93 -5.74
C GLU A 30 13.66 -3.43 -7.10
N PRO A 31 12.32 -3.59 -7.23
CA PRO A 31 11.72 -4.03 -8.48
C PRO A 31 12.01 -3.00 -9.60
N LYS A 32 12.58 -3.48 -10.70
CA LYS A 32 13.16 -2.66 -11.78
C LYS A 32 12.18 -2.38 -12.91
N ASN A 33 11.09 -3.12 -12.99
CA ASN A 33 10.07 -2.99 -14.02
C ASN A 33 8.65 -3.08 -13.46
N ARG A 34 7.67 -2.76 -14.30
CA ARG A 34 6.25 -2.72 -13.93
C ARG A 34 5.75 -4.08 -13.41
N ASP A 35 6.18 -5.16 -14.06
CA ASP A 35 5.72 -6.52 -13.75
C ASP A 35 6.23 -6.97 -12.38
N GLU A 36 7.51 -6.74 -12.08
CA GLU A 36 8.11 -6.99 -10.77
C GLU A 36 7.43 -6.17 -9.65
N ARG A 37 7.00 -4.95 -9.95
CA ARG A 37 6.24 -4.11 -9.00
C ARG A 37 4.83 -4.66 -8.78
N LEU A 38 4.19 -5.19 -9.81
CA LEU A 38 2.85 -5.76 -9.72
C LEU A 38 2.86 -7.06 -8.94
N GLU A 39 3.85 -7.92 -9.19
CA GLU A 39 4.12 -9.15 -8.46
C GLU A 39 4.34 -8.87 -6.98
N LEU A 40 5.15 -7.85 -6.67
CA LEU A 40 5.35 -7.38 -5.30
C LEU A 40 4.04 -6.99 -4.58
N ILE A 41 3.18 -6.19 -5.23
CA ILE A 41 1.92 -5.75 -4.63
C ILE A 41 1.01 -6.96 -4.35
N ARG A 42 0.97 -7.92 -5.27
CA ARG A 42 0.20 -9.17 -5.12
C ARG A 42 0.72 -10.05 -3.99
N ASP A 43 2.03 -10.26 -3.95
CA ASP A 43 2.70 -11.03 -2.90
C ASP A 43 2.49 -10.37 -1.53
N SER A 44 2.51 -9.04 -1.47
CA SER A 44 2.26 -8.30 -0.23
C SER A 44 0.83 -8.53 0.29
N GLY A 45 -0.17 -8.56 -0.59
CA GLY A 45 -1.54 -8.90 -0.23
C GLY A 45 -1.69 -10.36 0.20
N GLN A 46 -1.06 -11.29 -0.54
CA GLN A 46 -1.12 -12.73 -0.22
C GLN A 46 -0.44 -13.10 1.10
N ASN A 47 0.57 -12.32 1.52
CA ASN A 47 1.25 -12.48 2.80
C ASN A 47 0.62 -11.65 3.94
N ASP A 48 -0.60 -11.13 3.76
CA ASP A 48 -1.33 -10.28 4.72
C ASP A 48 -0.50 -9.05 5.19
N LEU A 49 0.45 -8.57 4.37
CA LEU A 49 1.26 -7.40 4.69
C LEU A 49 0.51 -6.09 4.44
N ILE A 50 -0.42 -6.12 3.49
CA ILE A 50 -1.34 -5.04 3.15
C ILE A 50 -2.75 -5.60 3.07
N ASP A 51 -3.75 -4.79 3.42
CA ASP A 51 -5.15 -5.16 3.24
C ASP A 51 -5.57 -5.05 1.75
N GLU A 52 -6.73 -5.64 1.43
CA GLU A 52 -7.25 -5.67 0.06
C GLU A 52 -7.48 -4.26 -0.49
N ASP A 53 -8.01 -3.33 0.32
CA ASP A 53 -8.20 -1.93 -0.07
C ASP A 53 -6.87 -1.27 -0.47
N THR A 54 -5.81 -1.49 0.31
CA THR A 54 -4.47 -1.00 -0.01
C THR A 54 -3.92 -1.62 -1.28
N ARG A 55 -4.14 -2.92 -1.48
CA ARG A 55 -3.73 -3.62 -2.70
C ARG A 55 -4.43 -3.06 -3.93
N GLU A 56 -5.75 -2.91 -3.88
CA GLU A 56 -6.56 -2.33 -4.97
C GLU A 56 -6.14 -0.90 -5.31
N MET A 57 -5.89 -0.05 -4.29
CA MET A 57 -5.38 1.30 -4.50
C MET A 57 -4.03 1.30 -5.23
N LEU A 58 -3.09 0.44 -4.81
CA LEU A 58 -1.75 0.37 -5.40
C LEU A 58 -1.80 -0.17 -6.84
N GLU A 59 -2.61 -1.19 -7.12
CA GLU A 59 -2.85 -1.69 -8.48
C GLU A 59 -3.47 -0.59 -9.36
N GLY A 60 -4.49 0.14 -8.86
CA GLY A 60 -5.14 1.23 -9.60
C GLY A 60 -4.20 2.41 -9.91
N VAL A 61 -3.29 2.76 -9.00
CA VAL A 61 -2.27 3.80 -9.26
C VAL A 61 -1.32 3.37 -10.38
N MET A 62 -0.94 2.10 -10.44
CA MET A 62 -0.09 1.57 -11.51
C MET A 62 -0.78 1.66 -12.88
N ASP A 63 -2.11 1.54 -12.92
CA ASP A 63 -2.89 1.67 -14.15
C ASP A 63 -3.11 3.13 -14.56
N ILE A 64 -3.23 4.06 -13.60
CA ILE A 64 -3.37 5.51 -13.88
C ILE A 64 -2.06 6.11 -14.38
N ALA A 65 -0.91 5.64 -13.87
CA ALA A 65 0.40 6.15 -14.29
C ALA A 65 0.66 6.00 -15.81
N ASP A 66 0.00 5.04 -16.45
CA ASP A 66 0.11 4.76 -17.88
C ASP A 66 -0.96 5.49 -18.73
N GLN A 67 -1.94 6.15 -18.10
CA GLN A 67 -3.04 6.83 -18.79
C GLN A 67 -2.72 8.28 -19.13
N ARG A 68 -3.22 8.75 -20.28
CA ARG A 68 -3.10 10.17 -20.65
C ARG A 68 -4.36 10.91 -20.17
N VAL A 69 -4.21 12.19 -19.82
CA VAL A 69 -5.31 13.04 -19.31
C VAL A 69 -6.57 13.02 -20.20
N ARG A 70 -6.40 12.93 -21.53
CA ARG A 70 -7.53 12.85 -22.49
C ARG A 70 -8.37 11.57 -22.35
N ASP A 71 -7.78 10.50 -21.82
CA ASP A 71 -8.39 9.18 -21.74
C ASP A 71 -9.32 9.07 -20.51
N ILE A 72 -9.26 10.04 -19.57
CA ILE A 72 -10.03 10.07 -18.32
C ILE A 72 -10.90 11.32 -18.13
N MET A 73 -10.86 12.28 -19.04
CA MET A 73 -11.62 13.53 -18.87
C MET A 73 -13.12 13.31 -19.13
N ILE A 74 -13.97 13.93 -18.31
CA ILE A 74 -15.40 14.04 -18.57
C ILE A 74 -15.64 15.32 -19.41
N PRO A 75 -16.33 15.25 -20.56
CA PRO A 75 -16.60 16.41 -21.42
C PRO A 75 -17.63 17.40 -20.85
#